data_AF-A0A1W9QJA3-F1
#
_entry.id   AF-A0A1W9QJA3-F1
#
_cell.length_a   1.000
_cell.length_b   1.000
_cell.length_c   1.000
_cell.angle_alpha   90.00
_cell.angle_beta   90.00
_cell.angle_gamma   90.00
#
_symmetry.space_group_name_H-M   'P 1'
#
loop_
_entity.id
_entity.type
_entity.pdbx_description
1 polymer ?
#
loop_
_entity_poly.entity_id
_entity_poly.type
_entity_poly.pdbx_seq_one_letter_code
_entity_poly.pdbx_strand_id
1 'polypeptide(L)'
;MVEAIKPLEDEVCELIARVMHYHGRIEASDTLISCGVSSADIALLVNELEEYFGVSLSQCSILPETPVGSICDEIQNLLSPF
;
A
#
# COMPACT_ATOMS: atom_id res chain seq x y z
N MET A 1 -12.02 16.29 20.14
CA MET A 1 -12.36 15.60 18.88
C MET A 1 -11.44 14.40 18.85
N VAL A 2 -11.98 13.19 18.99
CA VAL A 2 -11.15 11.99 18.98
C VAL A 2 -10.78 11.78 17.52
N GLU A 3 -9.56 12.16 17.13
CA GLU A 3 -8.99 11.76 15.85
C GLU A 3 -9.02 10.23 15.86
N ALA A 4 -9.95 9.65 15.11
CA ALA A 4 -9.96 8.22 14.87
C ALA A 4 -8.62 7.93 14.20
N ILE A 5 -7.71 7.30 14.92
CA ILE A 5 -6.47 6.77 14.37
C ILE A 5 -6.93 5.78 13.31
N LYS A 6 -6.93 6.20 12.04
CA LYS A 6 -7.15 5.26 10.95
C LYS A 6 -6.03 4.23 11.04
N PRO A 7 -6.32 2.92 11.02
CA PRO A 7 -5.27 1.93 10.98
C PRO A 7 -4.47 2.14 9.68
N LEU A 8 -3.14 2.00 9.75
CA LEU A 8 -2.25 2.15 8.60
C LEU A 8 -2.74 1.36 7.38
N GLU A 9 -3.29 0.17 7.63
CA GLU A 9 -3.90 -0.69 6.62
C GLU A 9 -5.02 0.01 5.83
N ASP A 10 -5.92 0.76 6.49
CA ASP A 10 -6.98 1.52 5.81
C ASP A 10 -6.36 2.61 4.93
N GLU A 11 -5.33 3.32 5.41
CA GLU A 11 -4.68 4.37 4.62
C GLU A 11 -3.95 3.82 3.38
N VAL A 12 -3.24 2.71 3.53
CA VAL A 12 -2.57 2.03 2.41
C VAL A 12 -3.59 1.52 1.40
N CYS A 13 -4.68 0.89 1.87
CA CYS A 13 -5.76 0.42 1.00
C CYS A 13 -6.46 1.58 0.27
N GLU A 14 -6.75 2.69 0.96
CA GLU A 14 -7.34 3.89 0.35
C GLU A 14 -6.40 4.50 -0.69
N LEU A 15 -5.09 4.52 -0.43
CA LEU A 15 -4.11 5.04 -1.40
C LEU A 15 -4.04 4.15 -2.64
N ILE A 16 -3.91 2.83 -2.47
CA ILE A 16 -3.89 1.88 -3.60
C ILE A 16 -5.18 2.03 -4.42
N ALA A 17 -6.34 2.09 -3.75
CA ALA A 17 -7.61 2.27 -4.43
C ALA A 17 -7.68 3.58 -5.21
N ARG A 18 -7.12 4.66 -4.66
CA ARG A 18 -7.07 5.97 -5.32
C ARG A 18 -6.15 5.97 -6.54
N VAL A 19 -4.94 5.42 -6.43
CA VAL A 19 -3.96 5.39 -7.52
C VAL A 19 -4.47 4.51 -8.67
N MET A 20 -5.15 3.41 -8.35
CA MET A 20 -5.68 2.47 -9.34
C MET A 20 -7.08 2.80 -9.85
N HIS A 21 -7.72 3.87 -9.34
CA HIS A 21 -9.14 4.14 -9.57
C HIS A 21 -10.05 2.93 -9.25
N TYR A 22 -9.66 2.14 -8.26
CA TYR A 22 -10.40 0.96 -7.82
C TYR A 22 -11.59 1.39 -6.96
N HIS A 23 -12.79 0.94 -7.33
CA HIS A 23 -14.05 1.32 -6.67
C HIS A 23 -14.53 0.29 -5.62
N GLY A 24 -13.79 -0.81 -5.43
CA GLY A 24 -14.10 -1.83 -4.43
C GLY A 24 -13.39 -1.60 -3.10
N ARG A 25 -13.72 -2.43 -2.10
CA ARG A 25 -12.97 -2.51 -0.85
C ARG A 25 -11.76 -3.42 -1.08
N ILE A 26 -10.56 -2.91 -0.83
CA ILE A 26 -9.33 -3.69 -0.86
C ILE A 26 -9.16 -4.33 0.52
N GLU A 27 -8.93 -5.63 0.55
CA GLU A 27 -8.60 -6.37 1.77
C GLU A 27 -7.09 -6.66 1.82
N ALA A 28 -6.52 -6.83 3.01
CA ALA A 28 -5.10 -7.14 3.18
C ALA A 28 -4.69 -8.46 2.49
N SER A 29 -5.63 -9.40 2.32
CA SER A 29 -5.41 -10.64 1.59
C SER A 29 -5.45 -10.50 0.07
N ASP A 30 -5.95 -9.37 -0.45
CA ASP A 30 -5.96 -9.14 -1.89
C ASP A 30 -4.55 -8.90 -2.40
N THR A 31 -4.30 -9.39 -3.60
CA THR A 31 -3.04 -9.14 -4.31
C THR A 31 -3.17 -7.88 -5.15
N LEU A 32 -2.05 -7.20 -5.39
CA LEU A 32 -2.01 -6.01 -6.24
C LEU A 32 -2.63 -6.28 -7.62
N ILE A 33 -2.33 -7.42 -8.23
CA ILE A 33 -2.89 -7.83 -9.52
C ILE A 33 -4.40 -8.04 -9.47
N SER A 34 -4.96 -8.51 -8.35
CA SER A 34 -6.42 -8.64 -8.16
C SER A 34 -7.10 -7.28 -8.03
N CYS A 35 -6.37 -6.28 -7.56
CA CYS A 35 -6.79 -4.88 -7.53
C CYS A 35 -6.62 -4.18 -8.90
N GLY A 36 -6.11 -4.88 -9.91
CA GLY A 36 -5.88 -4.34 -11.25
C GLY A 36 -4.53 -3.65 -11.44
N VAL A 37 -3.62 -3.76 -10.47
CA VAL A 37 -2.28 -3.18 -10.54
C VAL A 37 -1.42 -4.06 -11.46
N SER A 38 -0.96 -3.50 -12.58
CA SER A 38 -0.01 -4.19 -13.45
C SER A 38 1.43 -3.88 -13.02
N SER A 39 2.39 -4.65 -13.51
CA SER A 39 3.82 -4.43 -13.22
C SER A 39 4.33 -3.03 -13.60
N ALA A 40 3.73 -2.40 -14.61
CA ALA A 40 4.03 -1.02 -14.98
C ALA A 40 3.53 0.00 -13.93
N ASP A 41 2.41 -0.30 -13.29
CA ASP A 41 1.78 0.57 -12.29
C ASP A 41 2.41 0.41 -10.90
N ILE A 42 3.08 -0.71 -10.63
CA ILE A 42 3.77 -0.95 -9.36
C ILE A 42 4.77 0.15 -9.05
N ALA A 43 5.62 0.52 -10.01
CA ALA A 43 6.62 1.56 -9.78
C ALA A 43 5.96 2.91 -9.40
N LEU A 44 4.81 3.21 -10.01
CA LEU A 44 4.05 4.42 -9.71
C LEU A 44 3.39 4.32 -8.33
N LEU A 45 2.79 3.17 -8.01
CA LEU A 45 2.19 2.91 -6.70
C LEU A 45 3.22 2.98 -5.56
N VAL A 46 4.39 2.36 -5.76
CA VAL A 46 5.48 2.40 -4.78
C VAL A 46 5.93 3.84 -4.55
N ASN A 47 6.11 4.63 -5.61
CA ASN A 47 6.52 6.02 -5.48
C ASN A 47 5.46 6.86 -4.73
N GLU A 48 4.17 6.66 -5.02
CA GLU A 48 3.07 7.33 -4.29
C GLU A 48 3.03 6.93 -2.81
N LEU A 49 3.26 5.65 -2.49
CA LEU A 49 3.33 5.16 -1.11
C LEU A 49 4.55 5.74 -0.38
N GLU A 50 5.73 5.74 -1.03
CA GLU A 50 6.95 6.33 -0.49
C GLU A 50 6.77 7.83 -0.22
N GLU A 51 6.15 8.57 -1.16
CA GLU A 51 5.89 10.00 -1.01
C GLU A 51 4.85 10.30 0.09
N TYR A 52 3.77 9.51 0.17
CA TYR A 52 2.71 9.70 1.16
C TYR A 52 3.17 9.39 2.58
N PHE A 53 3.88 8.28 2.79
CA PHE A 53 4.33 7.83 4.11
C PHE A 53 5.74 8.34 4.47
N GLY A 54 6.49 8.90 3.53
CA GLY A 54 7.86 9.37 3.74
C GLY A 54 8.86 8.24 4.01
N VAL A 55 8.59 7.04 3.49
CA VAL A 55 9.43 5.83 3.67
C VAL A 55 10.09 5.41 2.36
N SER A 56 11.09 4.52 2.43
CA SER A 56 11.70 3.94 1.23
C SER A 56 11.37 2.44 1.11
N LEU A 57 10.40 2.14 0.27
CA LEU A 57 9.99 0.81 -0.17
C LEU A 57 10.88 0.24 -1.29
N SER A 58 11.86 1.02 -1.77
CA SER A 58 12.84 0.61 -2.79
C SER A 58 13.62 -0.70 -2.44
N GLN A 59 13.63 -1.12 -1.18
CA GLN A 59 14.24 -2.39 -0.75
C GLN A 59 13.25 -3.57 -0.78
N CYS A 60 11.96 -3.28 -0.82
CA CYS A 60 10.88 -4.26 -0.84
C CYS A 60 10.69 -4.76 -2.28
N SER A 61 10.73 -6.07 -2.47
CA SER A 61 10.40 -6.69 -3.76
C SER A 61 8.89 -6.75 -3.94
N ILE A 62 8.27 -5.61 -4.21
CA ILE A 62 6.84 -5.52 -4.49
C ILE A 62 6.59 -6.02 -5.90
N LEU A 63 5.85 -7.11 -6.00
CA LEU A 63 5.46 -7.78 -7.23
C LEU A 63 3.93 -7.69 -7.40
N PRO A 64 3.39 -7.92 -8.61
CA PRO A 64 1.93 -7.89 -8.80
C PRO A 64 1.20 -8.92 -7.94
N GLU A 65 1.90 -10.00 -7.59
CA GLU A 65 1.39 -11.09 -6.75
C GLU A 65 1.50 -10.78 -5.24
N THR A 66 2.13 -9.65 -4.87
CA THR A 66 2.30 -9.26 -3.47
C THR A 66 0.95 -8.92 -2.85
N PRO A 67 0.63 -9.47 -1.66
CA PRO A 67 -0.56 -9.10 -0.91
C PRO A 67 -0.46 -7.66 -0.41
N VAL A 68 -1.58 -6.95 -0.39
CA VAL A 68 -1.66 -5.59 0.15
C VAL A 68 -1.24 -5.56 1.63
N GLY A 69 -1.62 -6.58 2.40
CA GLY A 69 -1.20 -6.72 3.80
C GLY A 69 0.31 -6.78 3.99
N SER A 70 1.04 -7.40 3.06
CA SER A 70 2.51 -7.40 3.12
C SER A 70 3.10 -6.01 2.90
N ILE A 71 2.47 -5.18 2.05
CA ILE A 71 2.89 -3.79 1.86
C ILE A 71 2.61 -2.97 3.11
N CYS A 72 1.45 -3.18 3.76
CA CYS A 72 1.12 -2.56 5.03
C CYS A 72 2.16 -2.92 6.11
N ASP A 73 2.52 -4.19 6.24
CA ASP A 73 3.55 -4.67 7.18
C ASP A 73 4.90 -4.02 6.91
N GLU A 74 5.34 -3.93 5.65
CA GLU A 74 6.60 -3.29 5.28
C GLU A 74 6.59 -1.79 5.61
N ILE A 75 5.52 -1.07 5.28
CA ILE A 75 5.37 0.34 5.64
C ILE A 75 5.37 0.50 7.16
N GLN A 76 4.67 -0.38 7.90
CA GLN A 76 4.65 -0.35 9.35
C GLN A 76 6.03 -0.58 9.97
N ASN A 77 6.79 -1.54 9.44
CA ASN A 77 8.16 -1.83 9.85
C ASN A 77 9.10 -0.64 9.57
N LEU A 78 8.92 0.04 8.44
CA LEU A 78 9.71 1.22 8.08
C LEU A 78 9.35 2.45 8.93
N LEU A 79 8.09 2.59 9.32
CA LEU A 79 7.61 3.67 10.20
C LEU A 79 7.99 3.43 11.67
N SER A 80 8.13 2.17 12.09
CA SER A 80 8.48 1.79 13.45
C SER A 80 9.70 0.85 13.50
N PRO A 81 10.90 1.35 13.18
CA PRO A 81 12.13 0.57 13.29
C PRO A 81 12.53 0.43 14.76
N PHE A 82 12.00 -0.58 15.45
CA PHE A 82 12.34 -0.92 16.85
C PHE A 82 12.68 -2.40 17.01
#